data_AF-A0A562JKZ7-F1
#
_entry.id   AF-A0A562JKZ7-F1
#
_cell.length_a   1.000
_cell.length_b   1.000
_cell.length_c   1.000
_cell.angle_alpha   90.00
_cell.angle_beta   90.00
_cell.angle_gamma   90.00
#
_symmetry.space_group_name_H-M   'P 1'
#
loop_
_entity.id
_entity.type
_entity.pdbx_description
1 polymer ?
#
loop_
_entity_poly.entity_id
_entity_poly.type
_entity_poly.pdbx_seq_one_letter_code
_entity_poly.pdbx_strand_id
1 'polypeptide(L)'
;MLSELNSEAVEKLYSERKDFIIIGLTGRTGSGCSTVASLLSKTFEELQPTRPVNDGSNEKRQYEIIYNYSKVNWEPFKVIEMKNVIFTFVLENSLKDFNDYIHINFDPILDMSDISEEYEEMHKKRIKFLEETKKQTENGENVPADDDIYSFYFIEVPSFFEKFKRMIINTGNDDLYTRILQTIGDNIRASGNAFSNDIIPENVFKLPQRVNMLIKILRRRNIKEKKKILVVIDAFRNPFEVTFFKDRYSSFYLFSINSVDKERRERLQKINFTKAEIDKLDKKEYPNRNNLIEDYYKIDIEKTIEIADVHINNKNSATRSYSYTKEQVIRYISLIMHPGLVNPTKIEFCMQIACNSKLNSGCLSRQVGAVITDRDYNILSVGWNSAPSNQVPCNLRDLQSLIRNDKDDKVGMSVYERTNLEFKEFLKERTKDIDFKRLSGRMCSYCFKDAYNSFKKEKNQVYTRSIHAEEMAFLQVISLGSMGVKGGCLFTTASPCELCSKKACQTGIEKIYYIDQYPGISYEHILNCGSARPEMILFNGAIGSAYNHFYTQVLAYKDELYMLLNLNFKKKKKLRVYKINKEILK
;
A
#
# COMPACT_ATOMS: atom_id res chain seq x y z
N MET A 1 -27.89 -34.62 -8.74
CA MET A 1 -28.61 -33.51 -9.41
C MET A 1 -28.79 -32.29 -8.52
N LEU A 2 -29.73 -32.21 -7.55
CA LEU A 2 -29.91 -30.99 -6.74
C LEU A 2 -28.70 -30.66 -5.85
N SER A 3 -28.00 -31.68 -5.34
CA SER A 3 -26.78 -31.53 -4.55
C SER A 3 -25.59 -31.04 -5.37
N GLU A 4 -25.45 -31.52 -6.61
CA GLU A 4 -24.41 -31.06 -7.54
C GLU A 4 -24.65 -29.62 -7.96
N LEU A 5 -25.89 -29.25 -8.27
CA LEU A 5 -26.29 -27.88 -8.57
C LEU A 5 -25.99 -26.92 -7.41
N ASN A 6 -26.22 -27.34 -6.16
CA ASN A 6 -25.87 -26.54 -4.98
C ASN A 6 -24.35 -26.33 -4.86
N SER A 7 -23.56 -27.38 -5.07
CA SER A 7 -22.09 -27.29 -5.04
C SER A 7 -21.56 -26.40 -6.17
N GLU A 8 -22.08 -26.56 -7.38
CA GLU A 8 -21.72 -25.73 -8.53
C GLU A 8 -22.08 -24.27 -8.32
N ALA A 9 -23.24 -23.99 -7.72
CA ALA A 9 -23.65 -22.62 -7.38
C ALA A 9 -22.70 -21.97 -6.36
N VAL A 10 -22.29 -22.70 -5.31
CA VAL A 10 -21.32 -22.20 -4.34
C VAL A 10 -19.98 -21.92 -5.02
N GLU A 11 -19.43 -22.87 -5.79
CA GLU A 11 -18.15 -22.66 -6.47
C GLU A 11 -18.21 -21.49 -7.46
N LYS A 12 -19.34 -21.32 -8.17
CA LYS A 12 -19.54 -20.20 -9.11
C LYS A 12 -19.58 -18.84 -8.40
N LEU A 13 -20.08 -18.75 -7.17
CA LEU A 13 -20.05 -17.51 -6.38
C LEU A 13 -18.63 -17.07 -6.05
N TYR A 14 -17.75 -18.04 -5.74
CA TYR A 14 -16.34 -17.74 -5.43
C TYR A 14 -15.46 -17.61 -6.68
N SER A 15 -15.84 -18.18 -7.83
CA SER A 15 -15.04 -18.13 -9.06
C SER A 15 -14.69 -16.70 -9.48
N GLU A 16 -15.63 -15.76 -9.35
CA GLU A 16 -15.42 -14.35 -9.72
C GLU A 16 -14.28 -13.67 -8.94
N ARG A 17 -13.96 -14.16 -7.73
CA ARG A 17 -12.83 -13.67 -6.91
C ARG A 17 -11.56 -14.51 -7.07
N LYS A 18 -11.72 -15.82 -7.26
CA LYS A 18 -10.60 -16.77 -7.41
C LYS A 18 -9.91 -16.62 -8.76
N ASP A 19 -10.65 -16.29 -9.82
CA ASP A 19 -10.15 -16.41 -11.19
C ASP A 19 -9.38 -15.18 -11.69
N PHE A 20 -9.47 -14.03 -11.00
CA PHE A 20 -8.77 -12.81 -11.37
C PHE A 20 -8.32 -12.02 -10.14
N ILE A 21 -7.02 -12.01 -9.85
CA ILE A 21 -6.43 -11.31 -8.72
C ILE A 21 -5.22 -10.52 -9.19
N ILE A 22 -5.14 -9.25 -8.80
CA ILE A 22 -3.96 -8.41 -9.01
C ILE A 22 -3.41 -7.97 -7.66
N ILE A 23 -2.16 -8.33 -7.39
CA ILE A 23 -1.43 -7.88 -6.21
C ILE A 23 -0.40 -6.84 -6.64
N GLY A 24 -0.55 -5.61 -6.17
CA GLY A 24 0.51 -4.61 -6.26
C GLY A 24 1.45 -4.73 -5.06
N LEU A 25 2.76 -4.68 -5.27
CA LEU A 25 3.73 -4.59 -4.17
C LEU A 25 4.26 -3.17 -4.06
N THR A 26 4.45 -2.68 -2.84
CA THR A 26 5.16 -1.44 -2.56
C THR A 26 6.00 -1.58 -1.30
N GLY A 27 7.04 -0.78 -1.18
CA GLY A 27 7.95 -0.81 -0.05
C GLY A 27 9.27 -0.14 -0.39
N ARG A 28 10.01 0.21 0.66
CA ARG A 28 11.33 0.82 0.54
C ARG A 28 12.29 -0.12 -0.19
N THR A 29 13.28 0.42 -0.89
CA THR A 29 14.32 -0.44 -1.46
C THR A 29 15.00 -1.27 -0.37
N GLY A 30 15.14 -2.58 -0.60
CA GLY A 30 15.67 -3.55 0.38
C GLY A 30 14.64 -4.14 1.35
N SER A 31 13.38 -3.66 1.34
CA SER A 31 12.30 -4.22 2.18
C SER A 31 11.91 -5.65 1.81
N GLY A 32 12.00 -5.99 0.52
CA GLY A 32 11.79 -7.34 -0.02
C GLY A 32 10.58 -7.50 -0.92
N CYS A 33 10.13 -6.47 -1.64
CA CYS A 33 9.09 -6.58 -2.66
C CYS A 33 9.40 -7.71 -3.67
N SER A 34 10.59 -7.70 -4.29
CA SER A 34 11.00 -8.76 -5.22
C SER A 34 11.09 -10.14 -4.56
N THR A 35 11.40 -10.21 -3.26
CA THR A 35 11.35 -11.47 -2.51
C THR A 35 9.92 -11.98 -2.43
N VAL A 36 8.95 -11.13 -2.09
CA VAL A 36 7.53 -11.54 -2.00
C VAL A 36 6.96 -11.85 -3.38
N ALA A 37 7.32 -11.10 -4.42
CA ALA A 37 6.97 -11.43 -5.81
C ALA A 37 7.45 -12.82 -6.21
N SER A 38 8.72 -13.15 -5.88
CA SER A 38 9.28 -14.48 -6.10
C SER A 38 8.61 -15.58 -5.28
N LEU A 39 8.16 -15.29 -4.05
CA LEU A 39 7.38 -16.25 -3.26
C LEU A 39 6.00 -16.50 -3.88
N LEU A 40 5.32 -15.45 -4.34
CA LEU A 40 4.02 -15.54 -5.01
C LEU A 40 4.08 -16.30 -6.34
N SER A 41 5.22 -16.26 -7.04
CA SER A 41 5.42 -16.95 -8.32
C SER A 41 5.79 -18.43 -8.20
N LYS A 42 5.90 -18.97 -6.97
CA LYS A 42 6.24 -20.38 -6.72
C LYS A 42 4.99 -21.25 -6.62
N THR A 43 5.14 -22.51 -6.96
CA THR A 43 4.16 -23.55 -6.60
C THR A 43 4.11 -23.72 -5.07
N PHE A 44 3.05 -24.35 -4.54
CA PHE A 44 2.94 -24.55 -3.09
C PHE A 44 4.07 -25.44 -2.55
N GLU A 45 4.50 -26.42 -3.34
CA GLU A 45 5.59 -27.35 -3.08
C GLU A 45 6.96 -26.65 -3.02
N GLU A 46 7.18 -25.64 -3.88
CA GLU A 46 8.40 -24.81 -3.88
C GLU A 46 8.35 -23.71 -2.81
N LEU A 47 7.15 -23.19 -2.51
CA LEU A 47 6.95 -22.18 -1.48
C LEU A 47 7.33 -22.72 -0.10
N GLN A 48 6.99 -23.99 0.17
CA GLN A 48 7.25 -24.67 1.45
C GLN A 48 6.91 -23.78 2.67
N PRO A 49 5.64 -23.38 2.84
CA PRO A 49 5.22 -22.72 4.07
C PRO A 49 5.40 -23.67 5.27
N THR A 50 5.63 -23.10 6.46
CA THR A 50 5.81 -23.87 7.70
C THR A 50 4.63 -24.80 7.91
N ARG A 51 4.86 -26.07 8.24
CA ARG A 51 3.74 -26.95 8.57
C ARG A 51 3.08 -26.50 9.88
N PRO A 52 1.75 -26.51 9.97
CA PRO A 52 1.07 -26.16 11.22
C PRO A 52 1.46 -27.16 12.32
N VAL A 53 1.70 -26.63 13.52
CA VAL A 53 1.89 -27.42 14.75
C VAL A 53 0.71 -27.11 15.65
N ASN A 54 -0.01 -28.15 16.07
CA ASN A 54 -1.18 -27.98 16.93
C ASN A 54 -0.74 -27.91 18.40
N ASP A 55 -0.85 -26.73 18.98
CA ASP A 55 -0.61 -26.45 20.40
C ASP A 55 -1.91 -26.13 21.16
N GLY A 56 -3.08 -26.30 20.51
CA GLY A 56 -4.40 -25.98 21.07
C GLY A 56 -4.83 -24.51 20.94
N SER A 57 -3.96 -23.60 20.48
CA SER A 57 -4.30 -22.19 20.31
C SER A 57 -5.21 -21.94 19.10
N ASN A 58 -6.09 -20.93 19.20
CA ASN A 58 -6.96 -20.55 18.09
C ASN A 58 -6.16 -19.97 16.90
N GLU A 59 -5.04 -19.30 17.16
CA GLU A 59 -4.18 -18.75 16.10
C GLU A 59 -3.56 -19.87 15.25
N LYS A 60 -3.05 -20.94 15.88
CA LYS A 60 -2.50 -22.08 15.14
C LYS A 60 -3.58 -22.87 14.41
N ARG A 61 -4.79 -23.00 14.97
CA ARG A 61 -5.95 -23.58 14.24
C ARG A 61 -6.34 -22.75 13.02
N GLN A 62 -6.38 -21.42 13.13
CA GLN A 62 -6.60 -20.56 11.97
C GLN A 62 -5.51 -20.75 10.92
N TYR A 63 -4.25 -20.83 11.34
CA TYR A 63 -3.15 -21.09 10.42
C TYR A 63 -3.26 -22.46 9.73
N GLU A 64 -3.67 -23.51 10.46
CA GLU A 64 -3.91 -24.84 9.89
C GLU A 64 -5.01 -24.82 8.82
N ILE A 65 -6.11 -24.10 9.06
CA ILE A 65 -7.18 -23.90 8.07
C ILE A 65 -6.62 -23.22 6.81
N ILE A 66 -5.88 -22.12 6.98
CA ILE A 66 -5.24 -21.38 5.88
C ILE A 66 -4.27 -22.27 5.11
N TYR A 67 -3.43 -23.03 5.82
CA TYR A 67 -2.44 -23.92 5.21
C TYR A 67 -3.12 -24.99 4.36
N ASN A 68 -4.14 -25.67 4.91
CA ASN A 68 -4.88 -26.72 4.21
C ASN A 68 -5.64 -26.18 3.00
N TYR A 69 -6.27 -25.02 3.13
CA TYR A 69 -6.96 -24.36 2.03
C TYR A 69 -5.97 -23.95 0.92
N SER A 70 -4.86 -23.32 1.29
CA SER A 70 -3.81 -22.89 0.35
C SER A 70 -3.20 -24.08 -0.38
N LYS A 71 -2.93 -25.19 0.32
CA LYS A 71 -2.33 -26.39 -0.29
C LYS A 71 -3.14 -26.90 -1.49
N VAL A 72 -4.45 -26.71 -1.50
CA VAL A 72 -5.34 -27.17 -2.58
C VAL A 72 -5.59 -26.07 -3.62
N ASN A 73 -5.69 -24.80 -3.20
CA ASN A 73 -6.16 -23.71 -4.06
C ASN A 73 -5.05 -22.78 -4.58
N TRP A 74 -3.81 -22.96 -4.12
CA TRP A 74 -2.68 -22.11 -4.48
C TRP A 74 -2.24 -22.34 -5.92
N GLU A 75 -2.15 -21.25 -6.67
CA GLU A 75 -1.60 -21.23 -8.02
C GLU A 75 -0.51 -20.14 -8.11
N PRO A 76 0.60 -20.38 -8.83
CA PRO A 76 1.65 -19.40 -8.99
C PRO A 76 1.18 -18.12 -9.70
N PHE A 77 1.54 -16.96 -9.14
CA PHE A 77 1.26 -15.66 -9.73
C PHE A 77 2.24 -15.37 -10.88
N LYS A 78 1.75 -14.73 -11.93
CA LYS A 78 2.58 -14.15 -13.01
C LYS A 78 3.14 -12.81 -12.54
N VAL A 79 4.46 -12.66 -12.61
CA VAL A 79 5.16 -11.46 -12.16
C VAL A 79 5.25 -10.45 -13.30
N ILE A 80 4.86 -9.21 -13.03
CA ILE A 80 5.13 -8.04 -13.86
C ILE A 80 6.13 -7.17 -13.09
N GLU A 81 7.39 -7.16 -13.52
CA GLU A 81 8.41 -6.33 -12.91
C GLU A 81 8.41 -4.91 -13.53
N MET A 82 8.17 -3.89 -12.72
CA MET A 82 8.15 -2.48 -13.13
C MET A 82 9.46 -2.05 -13.79
N LYS A 83 10.60 -2.65 -13.42
CA LYS A 83 11.90 -2.40 -14.06
C LYS A 83 11.87 -2.77 -15.55
N ASN A 84 11.25 -3.90 -15.91
CA ASN A 84 11.10 -4.37 -17.28
C ASN A 84 10.10 -3.49 -18.02
N VAL A 85 9.03 -3.06 -17.34
CA VAL A 85 8.03 -2.13 -17.91
C VAL A 85 8.68 -0.79 -18.26
N ILE A 86 9.45 -0.20 -17.35
CA ILE A 86 10.23 1.02 -17.58
C ILE A 86 11.18 0.83 -18.77
N PHE A 87 11.86 -0.32 -18.82
CA PHE A 87 12.77 -0.63 -19.92
C PHE A 87 12.07 -0.70 -21.28
N THR A 88 10.78 -1.06 -21.34
CA THR A 88 10.04 -1.00 -22.62
C THR A 88 9.83 0.43 -23.14
N PHE A 89 9.93 1.46 -22.31
CA PHE A 89 9.96 2.86 -22.74
C PHE A 89 11.37 3.30 -23.17
N VAL A 90 12.42 2.72 -22.58
CA VAL A 90 13.80 2.90 -23.06
C VAL A 90 13.91 2.40 -24.50
N LEU A 91 13.42 1.19 -24.77
CA LEU A 91 13.38 0.57 -26.10
C LEU A 91 12.51 1.32 -27.13
N GLU A 92 11.77 2.36 -26.76
CA GLU A 92 11.05 3.21 -27.72
C GLU A 92 11.96 4.27 -28.37
N ASN A 93 13.18 4.42 -27.88
CA ASN A 93 14.17 5.37 -28.36
C ASN A 93 15.37 4.63 -28.96
N SER A 94 16.06 5.28 -29.90
CA SER A 94 17.20 4.68 -30.58
C SER A 94 18.39 4.46 -29.63
N LEU A 95 19.33 3.59 -30.00
CA LEU A 95 20.53 3.37 -29.19
C LEU A 95 21.35 4.67 -29.05
N LYS A 96 21.36 5.50 -30.09
CA LYS A 96 22.02 6.82 -30.07
C LYS A 96 21.41 7.72 -28.99
N ASP A 97 20.10 7.86 -28.97
CA ASP A 97 19.41 8.71 -27.98
C ASP A 97 19.64 8.21 -26.55
N PHE A 98 19.68 6.89 -26.36
CA PHE A 98 20.01 6.29 -25.07
C PHE A 98 21.44 6.65 -24.64
N ASN A 99 22.43 6.46 -25.51
CA ASN A 99 23.83 6.78 -25.20
C ASN A 99 23.99 8.27 -24.90
N ASP A 100 23.41 9.15 -25.72
CA ASP A 100 23.43 10.60 -25.52
C ASP A 100 22.81 10.97 -24.15
N TYR A 101 21.66 10.38 -23.81
CA TYR A 101 20.99 10.61 -22.53
C TYR A 101 21.84 10.15 -21.33
N ILE A 102 22.46 8.97 -21.41
CA ILE A 102 23.32 8.43 -20.36
C ILE A 102 24.57 9.29 -20.18
N HIS A 103 25.23 9.70 -21.27
CA HIS A 103 26.42 10.57 -21.21
C HIS A 103 26.13 11.95 -20.61
N ILE A 104 24.93 12.51 -20.85
CA ILE A 104 24.55 13.84 -20.34
C ILE A 104 24.17 13.78 -18.85
N ASN A 105 23.43 12.74 -18.43
CA ASN A 105 22.78 12.72 -17.11
C ASN A 105 23.47 11.81 -16.09
N PHE A 106 24.39 10.94 -16.52
CA PHE A 106 25.05 9.94 -15.69
C PHE A 106 26.55 9.84 -16.05
N ASP A 107 27.27 8.98 -15.33
CA ASP A 107 28.69 8.76 -15.56
C ASP A 107 28.93 8.08 -16.93
N PRO A 108 29.89 8.54 -17.76
CA PRO A 108 30.13 8.06 -19.13
C PRO A 108 30.76 6.65 -19.20
N ILE A 109 30.62 5.85 -18.14
CA ILE A 109 31.28 4.55 -17.95
C ILE A 109 30.49 3.41 -18.61
N LEU A 110 29.24 3.66 -19.06
CA LEU A 110 28.44 2.65 -19.75
C LEU A 110 28.89 2.49 -21.20
N ASP A 111 29.56 1.38 -21.50
CA ASP A 111 29.83 0.94 -22.88
C ASP A 111 28.79 -0.10 -23.31
N MET A 112 27.98 0.26 -24.31
CA MET A 112 26.92 -0.59 -24.87
C MET A 112 27.38 -1.41 -26.08
N SER A 113 28.66 -1.35 -26.47
CA SER A 113 29.16 -1.97 -27.70
C SER A 113 28.81 -3.46 -27.78
N ASP A 114 28.94 -4.18 -26.66
CA ASP A 114 28.70 -5.62 -26.55
C ASP A 114 27.23 -6.04 -26.74
N ILE A 115 26.27 -5.12 -26.57
CA ILE A 115 24.83 -5.40 -26.67
C ILE A 115 24.11 -4.51 -27.69
N SER A 116 24.86 -3.80 -28.52
CA SER A 116 24.34 -2.83 -29.50
C SER A 116 23.42 -3.47 -30.55
N GLU A 117 23.83 -4.57 -31.15
CA GLU A 117 23.04 -5.31 -32.15
C GLU A 117 21.73 -5.84 -31.54
N GLU A 118 21.81 -6.44 -30.36
CA GLU A 118 20.64 -6.95 -29.63
C GLU A 118 19.68 -5.82 -29.24
N TYR A 119 20.20 -4.65 -28.83
CA TYR A 119 19.39 -3.47 -28.51
C TYR A 119 18.59 -3.02 -29.74
N GLU A 120 19.24 -2.93 -30.90
CA GLU A 120 18.59 -2.50 -32.14
C GLU A 120 17.51 -3.50 -32.60
N GLU A 121 17.71 -4.81 -32.39
CA GLU A 121 16.67 -5.82 -32.63
C GLU A 121 15.47 -5.61 -31.69
N MET A 122 15.72 -5.44 -30.40
CA MET A 122 14.70 -5.21 -29.38
C MET A 122 13.94 -3.90 -29.62
N HIS A 123 14.63 -2.84 -30.04
CA HIS A 123 14.05 -1.56 -30.44
C HIS A 123 13.10 -1.73 -31.64
N LYS A 124 13.55 -2.40 -32.72
CA LYS A 124 12.70 -2.66 -33.90
C LYS A 124 11.44 -3.44 -33.54
N LYS A 125 11.57 -4.51 -32.74
CA LYS A 125 10.42 -5.27 -32.22
C LYS A 125 9.49 -4.38 -31.40
N ARG A 126 10.04 -3.55 -30.51
CA ARG A 126 9.26 -2.61 -29.68
C ARG A 126 8.42 -1.65 -30.52
N ILE A 127 9.03 -1.02 -31.53
CA ILE A 127 8.35 -0.07 -32.42
C ILE A 127 7.25 -0.76 -33.23
N LYS A 128 7.54 -1.94 -33.80
CA LYS A 128 6.52 -2.76 -34.49
C LYS A 128 5.30 -3.01 -33.60
N PHE A 129 5.51 -3.52 -32.37
CA PHE A 129 4.41 -3.80 -31.45
C PHE A 129 3.72 -2.53 -30.93
N LEU A 130 4.44 -1.40 -30.83
CA LEU A 130 3.84 -0.12 -30.48
C LEU A 130 2.84 0.35 -31.56
N GLU A 131 3.18 0.19 -32.85
CA GLU A 131 2.27 0.54 -33.94
C GLU A 131 1.05 -0.39 -34.00
N GLU A 132 1.25 -1.70 -33.82
CA GLU A 132 0.17 -2.70 -33.78
C GLU A 132 -0.81 -2.42 -32.64
N THR A 133 -0.30 -2.02 -31.46
CA THR A 133 -1.14 -1.68 -30.30
C THR A 133 -1.81 -0.30 -30.42
N LYS A 134 -1.16 0.70 -31.02
CA LYS A 134 -1.75 2.03 -31.29
C LYS A 134 -2.95 1.96 -32.24
N LYS A 135 -2.86 1.14 -33.30
CA LYS A 135 -3.95 0.96 -34.27
C LYS A 135 -5.23 0.39 -33.66
N GLN A 136 -5.15 -0.20 -32.47
CA GLN A 136 -6.28 -0.89 -31.87
C GLN A 136 -6.93 -0.15 -30.71
N THR A 137 -6.32 0.89 -30.09
CA THR A 137 -6.93 1.55 -28.91
C THR A 137 -6.44 2.95 -28.53
N GLU A 138 -7.38 3.82 -28.10
CA GLU A 138 -7.13 4.90 -27.11
C GLU A 138 -7.22 4.38 -25.64
N ASN A 139 -7.86 3.22 -25.38
CA ASN A 139 -8.17 2.71 -24.03
C ASN A 139 -7.68 1.28 -23.69
N GLY A 140 -6.82 0.68 -24.52
CA GLY A 140 -6.28 -0.67 -24.31
C GLY A 140 -7.32 -1.80 -24.38
N GLU A 141 -8.53 -1.61 -24.89
CA GLU A 141 -9.56 -2.66 -24.93
C GLU A 141 -9.29 -3.78 -25.94
N ASN A 142 -8.55 -3.50 -27.01
CA ASN A 142 -8.19 -4.42 -28.10
C ASN A 142 -6.68 -4.67 -28.19
N VAL A 143 -6.10 -5.49 -27.32
CA VAL A 143 -4.69 -5.91 -27.41
C VAL A 143 -4.59 -7.32 -28.02
N PRO A 144 -3.90 -7.56 -29.15
CA PRO A 144 -3.87 -8.87 -29.79
C PRO A 144 -3.45 -9.98 -28.81
N ALA A 145 -4.12 -11.14 -28.89
CA ALA A 145 -3.74 -12.34 -28.16
C ALA A 145 -2.66 -13.11 -28.95
N ASP A 146 -1.62 -12.37 -29.34
CA ASP A 146 -0.51 -12.82 -30.18
C ASP A 146 0.61 -13.39 -29.28
N ASP A 147 1.10 -14.58 -29.62
CA ASP A 147 2.17 -15.24 -28.89
C ASP A 147 3.49 -14.48 -29.03
N ASP A 148 3.72 -13.77 -30.14
CA ASP A 148 4.91 -12.95 -30.36
C ASP A 148 4.96 -11.75 -29.40
N ILE A 149 3.83 -11.07 -29.21
CA ILE A 149 3.70 -9.95 -28.26
C ILE A 149 3.95 -10.45 -26.84
N TYR A 150 3.39 -11.62 -26.48
CA TYR A 150 3.62 -12.21 -25.17
C TYR A 150 5.10 -12.57 -24.97
N SER A 151 5.72 -13.25 -25.94
CA SER A 151 7.13 -13.63 -25.89
C SER A 151 8.02 -12.40 -25.68
N PHE A 152 7.75 -11.33 -26.44
CA PHE A 152 8.51 -10.10 -26.33
C PHE A 152 8.49 -9.53 -24.90
N TYR A 153 7.30 -9.33 -24.30
CA TYR A 153 7.19 -8.68 -22.99
C TYR A 153 7.56 -9.56 -21.80
N PHE A 154 7.28 -10.86 -21.87
CA PHE A 154 7.41 -11.77 -20.72
C PHE A 154 8.64 -12.69 -20.79
N ILE A 155 9.34 -12.75 -21.93
CA ILE A 155 10.53 -13.60 -22.11
C ILE A 155 11.72 -12.77 -22.59
N GLU A 156 11.59 -12.10 -23.74
CA GLU A 156 12.72 -11.41 -24.39
C GLU A 156 13.15 -10.15 -23.63
N VAL A 157 12.22 -9.27 -23.27
CA VAL A 157 12.52 -8.05 -22.50
C VAL A 157 13.16 -8.37 -21.15
N PRO A 158 12.62 -9.27 -20.30
CA PRO A 158 13.26 -9.62 -19.03
C PRO A 158 14.66 -10.22 -19.23
N SER A 159 14.84 -11.10 -20.22
CA SER A 159 16.13 -11.73 -20.52
C SER A 159 17.18 -10.69 -20.93
N PHE A 160 16.83 -9.80 -21.85
CA PHE A 160 17.72 -8.74 -22.30
C PHE A 160 18.00 -7.70 -21.20
N PHE A 161 16.99 -7.38 -20.38
CA PHE A 161 17.16 -6.50 -19.23
C PHE A 161 18.18 -7.04 -18.21
N GLU A 162 18.20 -8.35 -17.94
CA GLU A 162 19.20 -8.91 -17.02
C GLU A 162 20.63 -8.85 -17.59
N LYS A 163 20.82 -8.92 -18.92
CA LYS A 163 22.12 -8.63 -19.55
C LYS A 163 22.53 -7.17 -19.33
N PHE A 164 21.61 -6.24 -19.63
CA PHE A 164 21.80 -4.80 -19.41
C PHE A 164 22.15 -4.47 -17.96
N LYS A 165 21.43 -5.07 -17.00
CA LYS A 165 21.70 -4.89 -15.58
C LYS A 165 23.08 -5.40 -15.16
N ARG A 166 23.52 -6.56 -15.65
CA ARG A 166 24.88 -7.09 -15.35
C ARG A 166 25.97 -6.16 -15.86
N MET A 167 25.78 -5.59 -17.04
CA MET A 167 26.70 -4.61 -17.61
C MET A 167 26.83 -3.37 -16.73
N ILE A 168 25.72 -2.82 -16.23
CA ILE A 168 25.75 -1.69 -15.28
C ILE A 168 26.50 -2.06 -13.99
N ILE A 169 26.20 -3.23 -13.40
CA ILE A 169 26.82 -3.68 -12.16
C ILE A 169 28.34 -3.86 -12.32
N ASN A 170 28.80 -4.34 -13.48
CA ASN A 170 30.22 -4.53 -13.77
C ASN A 170 31.03 -3.21 -13.82
N THR A 171 30.38 -2.05 -13.90
CA THR A 171 31.06 -0.74 -13.83
C THR A 171 31.63 -0.42 -12.43
N GLY A 172 31.27 -1.21 -11.41
CA GLY A 172 31.70 -1.01 -10.02
C GLY A 172 30.91 0.06 -9.27
N ASN A 173 29.86 0.63 -9.88
CA ASN A 173 28.96 1.59 -9.26
C ASN A 173 27.58 0.96 -9.01
N ASP A 174 27.42 0.34 -7.84
CA ASP A 174 26.22 -0.45 -7.50
C ASP A 174 24.94 0.40 -7.33
N ASP A 175 25.07 1.72 -7.08
CA ASP A 175 23.91 2.63 -7.01
C ASP A 175 23.41 3.07 -8.40
N LEU A 176 24.27 3.00 -9.42
CA LEU A 176 24.05 3.62 -10.73
C LEU A 176 22.79 3.07 -11.39
N TYR A 177 22.62 1.75 -11.33
CA TYR A 177 21.42 1.05 -11.79
C TYR A 177 20.14 1.63 -11.18
N THR A 178 20.15 1.87 -9.87
CA THR A 178 18.98 2.38 -9.15
C THR A 178 18.70 3.82 -9.53
N ARG A 179 19.74 4.65 -9.67
CA ARG A 179 19.60 6.05 -10.09
C ARG A 179 19.01 6.16 -11.49
N ILE A 180 19.53 5.39 -12.46
CA ILE A 180 19.07 5.38 -13.85
C ILE A 180 17.57 5.05 -13.91
N LEU A 181 17.15 3.92 -13.33
CA LEU A 181 15.75 3.50 -13.40
C LEU A 181 14.79 4.45 -12.69
N GLN A 182 15.21 5.02 -11.56
CA GLN A 182 14.35 5.97 -10.84
C GLN A 182 14.18 7.27 -11.63
N THR A 183 15.26 7.81 -12.21
CA THR A 183 15.19 9.03 -13.02
C THR A 183 14.37 8.80 -14.29
N ILE A 184 14.59 7.70 -15.00
CA ILE A 184 13.79 7.33 -16.18
C ILE A 184 12.32 7.13 -15.78
N GLY A 185 12.06 6.49 -14.63
CA GLY A 185 10.70 6.35 -14.11
C GLY A 185 10.01 7.69 -13.84
N ASP A 186 10.74 8.66 -13.27
CA ASP A 186 10.24 10.02 -13.04
C ASP A 186 9.97 10.74 -14.37
N ASN A 187 10.87 10.63 -15.36
CA ASN A 187 10.67 11.16 -16.70
C ASN A 187 9.42 10.58 -17.38
N ILE A 188 9.22 9.26 -17.34
CA ILE A 188 8.04 8.63 -17.95
C ILE A 188 6.75 9.16 -17.33
N ARG A 189 6.72 9.39 -16.01
CA ARG A 189 5.55 9.96 -15.34
C ARG A 189 5.39 11.46 -15.61
N ALA A 190 6.48 12.18 -15.83
CA ALA A 190 6.46 13.61 -16.12
C ALA A 190 6.05 13.89 -17.58
N SER A 191 6.71 13.25 -18.54
CA SER A 191 6.64 13.55 -19.97
C SER A 191 5.95 12.46 -20.79
N GLY A 192 5.88 11.23 -20.28
CA GLY A 192 5.49 10.04 -21.06
C GLY A 192 6.63 9.43 -21.89
N ASN A 193 7.84 9.98 -21.83
CA ASN A 193 9.03 9.51 -22.53
C ASN A 193 10.17 9.21 -21.52
N ALA A 194 11.01 8.22 -21.83
CA ALA A 194 12.12 7.80 -20.95
C ALA A 194 13.20 8.87 -20.76
N PHE A 195 13.46 9.71 -21.77
CA PHE A 195 14.60 10.62 -21.86
C PHE A 195 14.22 12.10 -21.88
N SER A 196 12.92 12.44 -21.85
CA SER A 196 12.45 13.83 -21.68
C SER A 196 12.04 14.10 -20.24
N ASN A 197 12.53 15.22 -19.70
CA ASN A 197 12.15 15.76 -18.40
C ASN A 197 11.03 16.83 -18.49
N ASP A 198 10.41 16.98 -19.66
CA ASP A 198 9.28 17.90 -19.85
C ASP A 198 8.10 17.49 -18.96
N ILE A 199 7.36 18.47 -18.47
CA ILE A 199 6.21 18.22 -17.59
C ILE A 199 4.93 18.33 -18.43
N ILE A 200 4.33 17.17 -18.71
CA ILE A 200 3.11 17.00 -19.48
C ILE A 200 2.08 16.28 -18.60
N PRO A 201 1.22 17.02 -17.86
CA PRO A 201 0.31 16.46 -16.87
C PRO A 201 -0.61 15.34 -17.39
N GLU A 202 -0.96 15.35 -18.68
CA GLU A 202 -1.78 14.32 -19.32
C GLU A 202 -1.11 12.93 -19.33
N ASN A 203 0.22 12.89 -19.16
CA ASN A 203 1.03 11.67 -19.24
C ASN A 203 1.34 11.02 -17.88
N VAL A 204 0.84 11.56 -16.76
CA VAL A 204 1.04 11.00 -15.40
C VAL A 204 0.69 9.51 -15.32
N PHE A 205 -0.28 9.05 -16.11
CA PHE A 205 -0.72 7.64 -16.11
C PHE A 205 -0.07 6.76 -17.19
N LYS A 206 0.92 7.23 -17.96
CA LYS A 206 1.53 6.43 -19.04
C LYS A 206 2.15 5.13 -18.55
N LEU A 207 2.87 5.20 -17.43
CA LEU A 207 3.50 4.01 -16.82
C LEU A 207 2.47 2.97 -16.35
N PRO A 208 1.46 3.30 -15.51
CA PRO A 208 0.44 2.33 -15.11
C PRO A 208 -0.45 1.88 -16.28
N GLN A 209 -0.67 2.70 -17.31
CA GLN A 209 -1.33 2.26 -18.55
C GLN A 209 -0.56 1.14 -19.27
N ARG A 210 0.77 1.19 -19.30
CA ARG A 210 1.61 0.12 -19.86
C ARG A 210 1.44 -1.18 -19.06
N VAL A 211 1.47 -1.10 -17.74
CA VAL A 211 1.24 -2.25 -16.86
C VAL A 211 -0.16 -2.84 -17.10
N ASN A 212 -1.17 -1.99 -17.25
CA ASN A 212 -2.53 -2.39 -17.57
C ASN A 212 -2.65 -3.13 -18.91
N MET A 213 -1.91 -2.69 -19.93
CA MET A 213 -1.82 -3.39 -21.21
C MET A 213 -1.24 -4.80 -21.03
N LEU A 214 -0.18 -4.97 -20.23
CA LEU A 214 0.40 -6.28 -19.94
C LEU A 214 -0.58 -7.22 -19.21
N ILE A 215 -1.34 -6.70 -18.24
CA ILE A 215 -2.41 -7.46 -17.58
C ILE A 215 -3.46 -7.93 -18.59
N LYS A 216 -3.83 -7.08 -19.56
CA LYS A 216 -4.80 -7.44 -20.60
C LYS A 216 -4.27 -8.51 -21.56
N ILE A 217 -2.98 -8.49 -21.90
CA ILE A 217 -2.33 -9.56 -22.68
C ILE A 217 -2.44 -10.89 -21.93
N LEU A 218 -2.08 -10.92 -20.64
CA LEU A 218 -2.21 -12.12 -19.80
C LEU A 218 -3.66 -12.61 -19.72
N ARG A 219 -4.61 -11.68 -19.54
CA ARG A 219 -6.04 -12.01 -19.47
C ARG A 219 -6.54 -12.66 -20.76
N ARG A 220 -6.21 -12.11 -21.93
CA ARG A 220 -6.63 -12.67 -23.22
C ARG A 220 -6.03 -14.04 -23.49
N ARG A 221 -4.77 -14.26 -23.13
CA ARG A 221 -4.11 -15.56 -23.24
C ARG A 221 -4.77 -16.59 -22.33
N ASN A 222 -4.97 -16.27 -21.06
CA ASN A 222 -5.52 -17.21 -20.08
C ASN A 222 -7.01 -17.53 -20.31
N ILE A 223 -7.79 -16.63 -20.91
CA ILE A 223 -9.16 -16.93 -21.37
C ILE A 223 -9.14 -18.07 -22.40
N LYS A 224 -8.18 -18.09 -23.34
CA LYS A 224 -8.03 -19.19 -24.30
C LYS A 224 -7.67 -20.51 -23.60
N GLU A 225 -6.83 -20.44 -22.57
CA GLU A 225 -6.32 -21.61 -21.83
C GLU A 225 -7.23 -22.06 -20.66
N LYS A 226 -8.34 -21.35 -20.38
CA LYS A 226 -9.23 -21.55 -19.21
C LYS A 226 -8.47 -21.57 -17.86
N LYS A 227 -7.46 -20.71 -17.70
CA LYS A 227 -6.67 -20.59 -16.46
C LYS A 227 -7.04 -19.33 -15.68
N LYS A 228 -6.83 -19.38 -14.36
CA LYS A 228 -6.92 -18.19 -13.50
C LYS A 228 -5.87 -17.15 -13.92
N ILE A 229 -6.15 -15.89 -13.67
CA ILE A 229 -5.27 -14.76 -13.95
C ILE A 229 -4.85 -14.17 -12.62
N LEU A 230 -3.74 -14.69 -12.10
CA LEU A 230 -3.13 -14.25 -10.86
C LEU A 230 -1.88 -13.45 -11.22
N VAL A 231 -1.88 -12.15 -10.93
CA VAL A 231 -0.80 -11.23 -11.32
C VAL A 231 -0.23 -10.56 -10.09
N VAL A 232 1.09 -10.51 -9.99
CA VAL A 232 1.81 -9.71 -8.99
C VAL A 232 2.68 -8.66 -9.69
N ILE A 233 2.62 -7.40 -9.24
CA ILE A 233 3.35 -6.27 -9.83
C ILE A 233 4.43 -5.81 -8.86
N ASP A 234 5.71 -5.88 -9.26
CA ASP A 234 6.88 -5.56 -8.44
C ASP A 234 7.67 -4.37 -9.01
N ALA A 235 7.71 -3.18 -8.42
CA ALA A 235 6.92 -2.65 -7.31
C ALA A 235 6.49 -1.21 -7.63
N PHE A 236 5.32 -0.80 -7.16
CA PHE A 236 4.83 0.57 -7.30
C PHE A 236 5.63 1.53 -6.43
N ARG A 237 5.96 2.69 -7.01
CA ARG A 237 6.78 3.71 -6.36
C ARG A 237 6.13 5.08 -6.30
N ASN A 238 4.95 5.24 -6.89
CA ASN A 238 4.19 6.47 -6.86
C ASN A 238 2.71 6.17 -6.52
N PRO A 239 2.06 6.99 -5.66
CA PRO A 239 0.70 6.72 -5.18
C PRO A 239 -0.37 6.81 -6.28
N PHE A 240 -0.13 7.58 -7.34
CA PHE A 240 -1.08 7.71 -8.45
C PHE A 240 -1.05 6.49 -9.39
N GLU A 241 0.09 5.78 -9.48
CA GLU A 241 0.14 4.46 -10.11
C GLU A 241 -0.82 3.49 -9.43
N VAL A 242 -0.81 3.47 -8.09
CA VAL A 242 -1.68 2.59 -7.29
C VAL A 242 -3.14 3.01 -7.39
N THR A 243 -3.41 4.31 -7.31
CA THR A 243 -4.77 4.86 -7.40
C THR A 243 -5.41 4.50 -8.75
N PHE A 244 -4.64 4.57 -9.84
CA PHE A 244 -5.06 4.13 -11.16
C PHE A 244 -5.59 2.67 -11.17
N PHE A 245 -4.96 1.75 -10.42
CA PHE A 245 -5.41 0.37 -10.33
C PHE A 245 -6.59 0.19 -9.37
N LYS A 246 -6.57 0.87 -8.21
CA LYS A 246 -7.67 0.84 -7.24
C LYS A 246 -9.00 1.30 -7.84
N ASP A 247 -8.97 2.32 -8.69
CA ASP A 247 -10.18 2.86 -9.33
C ASP A 247 -10.71 1.98 -10.46
N ARG A 248 -9.87 1.09 -11.02
CA ARG A 248 -10.21 0.27 -12.21
C ARG A 248 -10.51 -1.18 -11.92
N TYR A 249 -9.93 -1.73 -10.85
CA TYR A 249 -10.00 -3.15 -10.54
C TYR A 249 -10.45 -3.37 -9.10
N SER A 250 -11.66 -3.91 -8.93
CA SER A 250 -12.16 -4.32 -7.61
C SER A 250 -11.33 -5.44 -6.96
N SER A 251 -10.63 -6.23 -7.78
CA SER A 251 -9.77 -7.35 -7.36
C SER A 251 -8.28 -6.98 -7.31
N PHE A 252 -7.99 -5.67 -7.25
CA PHE A 252 -6.64 -5.16 -7.00
C PHE A 252 -6.43 -4.90 -5.51
N TYR A 253 -5.32 -5.42 -4.97
CA TYR A 253 -4.92 -5.20 -3.58
C TYR A 253 -3.46 -4.77 -3.53
N LEU A 254 -3.17 -3.69 -2.80
CA LEU A 254 -1.81 -3.21 -2.59
C LEU A 254 -1.22 -3.80 -1.30
N PHE A 255 -0.12 -4.52 -1.42
CA PHE A 255 0.63 -5.07 -0.29
C PHE A 255 1.87 -4.21 -0.03
N SER A 256 1.96 -3.63 1.15
CA SER A 256 3.16 -2.98 1.66
C SER A 256 4.08 -4.05 2.24
N ILE A 257 5.30 -4.15 1.72
CA ILE A 257 6.33 -5.02 2.25
C ILE A 257 7.24 -4.20 3.13
N ASN A 258 7.26 -4.56 4.41
CA ASN A 258 7.99 -3.83 5.41
C ASN A 258 9.10 -4.67 6.04
N SER A 259 10.13 -4.03 6.53
CA SER A 259 11.20 -4.67 7.29
C SER A 259 11.75 -3.68 8.31
N VAL A 260 12.26 -4.17 9.44
CA VAL A 260 12.96 -3.34 10.42
C VAL A 260 14.11 -2.61 9.73
N ASP A 261 14.26 -1.31 9.98
CA ASP A 261 15.21 -0.45 9.23
C ASP A 261 16.66 -0.97 9.32
N LYS A 262 17.07 -1.47 10.49
CA LYS A 262 18.37 -2.11 10.69
C LYS A 262 18.59 -3.28 9.72
N GLU A 263 17.63 -4.21 9.64
CA GLU A 263 17.75 -5.36 8.72
C GLU A 263 17.75 -4.93 7.26
N ARG A 264 16.95 -3.92 6.90
CA ARG A 264 16.90 -3.36 5.55
C ARG A 264 18.26 -2.80 5.14
N ARG A 265 18.86 -1.97 6.00
CA ARG A 265 20.18 -1.36 5.77
C ARG A 265 21.27 -2.43 5.68
N GLU A 266 21.24 -3.47 6.52
CA GLU A 266 22.14 -4.62 6.43
C GLU A 266 22.00 -5.38 5.11
N ARG A 267 20.78 -5.54 4.58
CA ARG A 267 20.56 -6.17 3.26
C ARG A 267 21.13 -5.34 2.13
N LEU A 268 20.97 -4.02 2.16
CA LEU A 268 21.52 -3.11 1.14
C LEU A 268 23.04 -3.10 1.17
N GLN A 269 23.65 -3.09 2.36
CA GLN A 269 25.10 -3.17 2.53
C GLN A 269 25.68 -4.49 2.01
N LYS A 270 24.95 -5.61 2.13
CA LYS A 270 25.35 -6.90 1.53
C LYS A 270 25.34 -6.90 0.00
N ILE A 271 24.64 -5.93 -0.61
CA ILE A 271 24.61 -5.68 -2.05
C ILE A 271 25.45 -4.41 -2.34
N ASN A 272 26.49 -4.18 -1.53
CA ASN A 272 27.51 -3.13 -1.70
C ASN A 272 27.04 -1.67 -1.64
N PHE A 273 25.82 -1.37 -1.19
CA PHE A 273 25.44 0.04 -0.96
C PHE A 273 26.18 0.62 0.24
N THR A 274 26.82 1.77 0.05
CA THR A 274 27.41 2.57 1.12
C THR A 274 26.32 3.23 1.98
N LYS A 275 26.66 3.62 3.21
CA LYS A 275 25.73 4.34 4.11
C LYS A 275 25.20 5.63 3.48
N ALA A 276 26.08 6.38 2.81
CA ALA A 276 25.72 7.65 2.17
C ALA A 276 24.75 7.46 1.00
N GLU A 277 24.92 6.40 0.20
CA GLU A 277 23.99 6.05 -0.88
C GLU A 277 22.62 5.63 -0.34
N ILE A 278 22.59 4.84 0.75
CA ILE A 278 21.34 4.48 1.42
C ILE A 278 20.60 5.74 1.90
N ASP A 279 21.31 6.70 2.49
CA ASP A 279 20.68 7.93 2.98
C ASP A 279 20.18 8.83 1.83
N LYS A 280 20.88 8.85 0.68
CA LYS A 280 20.40 9.53 -0.54
C LYS A 280 19.13 8.84 -1.09
N LEU A 281 19.14 7.51 -1.12
CA LEU A 281 18.00 6.70 -1.56
C LEU A 281 16.78 6.92 -0.68
N ASP A 282 16.96 6.89 0.65
CA ASP A 282 15.90 7.12 1.63
C ASP A 282 15.29 8.53 1.44
N LYS A 283 16.11 9.56 1.22
CA LYS A 283 15.62 10.93 0.93
C LYS A 283 14.83 11.03 -0.37
N LYS A 284 15.19 10.25 -1.39
CA LYS A 284 14.46 10.21 -2.67
C LYS A 284 13.14 9.45 -2.57
N GLU A 285 13.09 8.39 -1.76
CA GLU A 285 11.87 7.60 -1.52
C GLU A 285 10.85 8.30 -0.62
N TYR A 286 11.32 9.23 0.24
CA TYR A 286 10.53 10.03 1.17
C TYR A 286 10.75 11.52 0.89
N PRO A 287 10.28 12.05 -0.26
CA PRO A 287 10.49 13.44 -0.61
C PRO A 287 9.74 14.39 0.34
N ASN A 288 10.25 15.61 0.47
CA ASN A 288 9.48 16.69 1.08
C ASN A 288 8.41 17.15 0.09
N ARG A 289 7.14 17.03 0.49
CA ARG A 289 6.00 17.50 -0.30
C ARG A 289 5.96 19.03 -0.29
N ASN A 290 5.98 19.63 -1.49
CA ASN A 290 5.96 21.09 -1.66
C ASN A 290 4.63 21.59 -2.26
N ASN A 291 3.66 20.69 -2.49
CA ASN A 291 2.42 20.92 -3.23
C ASN A 291 2.67 21.45 -4.64
N LEU A 292 3.69 20.90 -5.31
CA LEU A 292 4.09 21.27 -6.66
C LEU A 292 3.73 20.16 -7.65
N ILE A 293 3.81 20.47 -8.94
CA ILE A 293 3.56 19.49 -10.01
C ILE A 293 4.49 18.26 -9.91
N GLU A 294 5.68 18.47 -9.33
CA GLU A 294 6.65 17.41 -9.05
C GLU A 294 6.13 16.30 -8.13
N ASP A 295 5.23 16.64 -7.21
CA ASP A 295 4.64 15.67 -6.26
C ASP A 295 3.76 14.64 -6.98
N TYR A 296 3.34 14.90 -8.23
CA TYR A 296 2.50 14.00 -9.01
C TYR A 296 3.29 12.91 -9.73
N TYR A 297 4.52 13.20 -10.15
CA TYR A 297 5.33 12.29 -10.96
C TYR A 297 6.57 11.74 -10.24
N LYS A 298 7.05 12.38 -9.17
CA LYS A 298 8.18 11.84 -8.40
C LYS A 298 7.77 10.62 -7.58
N ILE A 299 8.77 9.85 -7.18
CA ILE A 299 8.64 8.72 -6.25
C ILE A 299 8.15 9.22 -4.89
N ASP A 300 7.13 8.57 -4.33
CA ASP A 300 6.63 8.82 -2.96
C ASP A 300 6.21 7.48 -2.35
N ILE A 301 7.17 6.81 -1.70
CA ILE A 301 6.95 5.51 -1.06
C ILE A 301 6.14 5.67 0.23
N GLU A 302 6.32 6.78 0.97
CA GLU A 302 5.55 7.09 2.17
C GLU A 302 4.05 7.03 1.85
N LYS A 303 3.62 7.79 0.84
CA LYS A 303 2.21 7.84 0.45
C LYS A 303 1.71 6.53 -0.13
N THR A 304 2.57 5.82 -0.86
CA THR A 304 2.22 4.51 -1.42
C THR A 304 1.98 3.48 -0.32
N ILE A 305 2.80 3.48 0.76
CA ILE A 305 2.58 2.62 1.94
C ILE A 305 1.32 3.05 2.70
N GLU A 306 1.05 4.35 2.86
CA GLU A 306 -0.14 4.85 3.57
C GLU A 306 -1.47 4.38 2.96
N ILE A 307 -1.49 4.19 1.64
CA ILE A 307 -2.68 3.72 0.90
C ILE A 307 -2.68 2.20 0.69
N ALA A 308 -1.74 1.46 1.28
CA ALA A 308 -1.71 0.00 1.18
C ALA A 308 -2.91 -0.64 1.89
N ASP A 309 -3.31 -1.79 1.38
CA ASP A 309 -4.45 -2.58 1.86
C ASP A 309 -4.01 -3.64 2.87
N VAL A 310 -2.81 -4.19 2.67
CA VAL A 310 -2.21 -5.23 3.50
C VAL A 310 -0.78 -4.87 3.81
N HIS A 311 -0.39 -4.99 5.08
CA HIS A 311 1.00 -4.81 5.51
C HIS A 311 1.61 -6.18 5.83
N ILE A 312 2.69 -6.52 5.13
CA ILE A 312 3.45 -7.76 5.30
C ILE A 312 4.79 -7.42 5.93
N ASN A 313 5.12 -8.07 7.04
CA ASN A 313 6.43 -7.92 7.64
C ASN A 313 7.39 -9.00 7.12
N ASN A 314 8.41 -8.58 6.39
CA ASN A 314 9.44 -9.43 5.84
C ASN A 314 10.60 -9.65 6.83
N LYS A 315 10.36 -10.55 7.79
CA LYS A 315 11.34 -11.03 8.79
C LYS A 315 12.02 -12.30 8.28
N ASN A 316 13.37 -12.34 8.33
CA ASN A 316 14.27 -13.52 8.30
C ASN A 316 15.56 -13.28 7.47
N SER A 317 16.47 -12.42 7.92
CA SER A 317 17.81 -12.36 7.33
C SER A 317 18.71 -13.55 7.74
N ALA A 318 18.44 -14.18 8.89
CA ALA A 318 19.34 -15.18 9.49
C ALA A 318 19.12 -16.62 8.99
N THR A 319 17.87 -17.10 8.96
CA THR A 319 17.54 -18.51 8.60
C THR A 319 17.21 -18.70 7.12
N ARG A 320 17.04 -17.62 6.35
CA ARG A 320 16.60 -17.58 4.93
C ARG A 320 15.30 -18.37 4.63
N SER A 321 14.57 -18.84 5.65
CA SER A 321 13.37 -19.66 5.44
C SER A 321 12.15 -18.84 5.03
N TYR A 322 12.16 -17.54 5.33
CA TYR A 322 11.04 -16.60 5.17
C TYR A 322 9.71 -17.12 5.75
N SER A 323 9.75 -18.02 6.74
CA SER A 323 8.59 -18.68 7.32
C SER A 323 7.46 -17.71 7.65
N TYR A 324 7.76 -16.66 8.42
CA TYR A 324 6.75 -15.68 8.82
C TYR A 324 6.15 -14.90 7.63
N THR A 325 6.98 -14.54 6.64
CA THR A 325 6.52 -13.88 5.42
C THR A 325 5.60 -14.80 4.62
N LYS A 326 5.97 -16.09 4.47
CA LYS A 326 5.17 -17.10 3.77
C LYS A 326 3.82 -17.30 4.46
N GLU A 327 3.78 -17.37 5.79
CA GLU A 327 2.56 -17.51 6.58
C GLU A 327 1.58 -16.35 6.34
N GLN A 328 2.08 -15.11 6.32
CA GLN A 328 1.26 -13.93 6.01
C GLN A 328 0.76 -13.95 4.56
N VAL A 329 1.64 -14.27 3.60
CA VAL A 329 1.29 -14.32 2.18
C VAL A 329 0.16 -15.32 1.93
N ILE A 330 0.30 -16.57 2.41
CA ILE A 330 -0.75 -17.57 2.19
C ILE A 330 -2.07 -17.21 2.89
N ARG A 331 -2.01 -16.53 4.05
CA ARG A 331 -3.20 -16.03 4.76
C ARG A 331 -3.99 -15.05 3.90
N TYR A 332 -3.36 -14.00 3.41
CA TYR A 332 -4.10 -12.96 2.69
C TYR A 332 -4.52 -13.40 1.29
N ILE A 333 -3.74 -14.22 0.58
CA ILE A 333 -4.19 -14.81 -0.69
C ILE A 333 -5.40 -15.72 -0.46
N SER A 334 -5.39 -16.54 0.60
CA SER A 334 -6.56 -17.37 0.94
C SER A 334 -7.80 -16.53 1.26
N LEU A 335 -7.65 -15.43 1.99
CA LEU A 335 -8.76 -14.53 2.33
C LEU A 335 -9.28 -13.72 1.14
N ILE A 336 -8.43 -13.41 0.14
CA ILE A 336 -8.88 -12.84 -1.13
C ILE A 336 -9.74 -13.86 -1.89
N MET A 337 -9.26 -15.10 -1.98
CA MET A 337 -9.95 -16.19 -2.70
C MET A 337 -11.22 -16.66 -1.98
N HIS A 338 -11.23 -16.64 -0.65
CA HIS A 338 -12.34 -17.07 0.20
C HIS A 338 -12.50 -16.15 1.41
N PRO A 339 -13.27 -15.06 1.26
CA PRO A 339 -13.60 -14.16 2.34
C PRO A 339 -14.35 -14.84 3.49
N GLY A 340 -13.93 -14.56 4.73
CA GLY A 340 -14.53 -15.09 5.95
C GLY A 340 -14.06 -16.50 6.32
N LEU A 341 -13.02 -17.03 5.65
CA LEU A 341 -12.42 -18.34 5.94
C LEU A 341 -11.87 -18.44 7.38
N VAL A 342 -11.28 -17.36 7.88
CA VAL A 342 -10.83 -17.23 9.28
C VAL A 342 -11.17 -15.84 9.81
N ASN A 343 -11.18 -15.69 11.14
CA ASN A 343 -11.47 -14.41 11.78
C ASN A 343 -10.25 -13.45 11.72
N PRO A 344 -10.49 -12.12 11.76
CA PRO A 344 -9.43 -11.15 11.93
C PRO A 344 -8.70 -11.35 13.25
N THR A 345 -7.41 -10.96 13.28
CA THR A 345 -6.66 -10.88 14.53
C THR A 345 -7.12 -9.67 15.35
N LYS A 346 -6.89 -9.71 16.67
CA LYS A 346 -7.14 -8.56 17.56
C LYS A 346 -6.33 -7.32 17.14
N ILE A 347 -5.11 -7.54 16.64
CA ILE A 347 -4.21 -6.48 16.14
C ILE A 347 -4.79 -5.82 14.90
N GLU A 348 -5.27 -6.60 13.91
CA GLU A 348 -5.96 -6.07 12.73
C GLU A 348 -7.21 -5.28 13.10
N PHE A 349 -8.02 -5.80 14.03
CA PHE A 349 -9.22 -5.10 14.50
C PHE A 349 -8.87 -3.74 15.10
N CYS A 350 -7.94 -3.68 16.06
CA CYS A 350 -7.56 -2.41 16.70
C CYS A 350 -6.95 -1.41 15.70
N MET A 351 -6.09 -1.87 14.78
CA MET A 351 -5.53 -0.99 13.76
C MET A 351 -6.59 -0.55 12.76
N GLN A 352 -7.57 -1.39 12.40
CA GLN A 352 -8.68 -0.99 11.55
C GLN A 352 -9.50 0.13 12.20
N ILE A 353 -9.73 0.08 13.52
CA ILE A 353 -10.41 1.18 14.24
C ILE A 353 -9.58 2.45 14.21
N ALA A 354 -8.25 2.38 14.39
CA ALA A 354 -7.36 3.54 14.23
C ALA A 354 -7.39 4.10 12.78
N CYS A 355 -7.39 3.23 11.78
CA CYS A 355 -7.50 3.63 10.37
C CYS A 355 -8.86 4.29 10.06
N ASN A 356 -9.95 3.83 10.67
CA ASN A 356 -11.26 4.45 10.52
C ASN A 356 -11.32 5.79 11.27
N SER A 357 -10.73 5.89 12.46
CA SER A 357 -10.78 7.11 13.26
C SER A 357 -10.07 8.27 12.56
N LYS A 358 -8.97 8.01 11.84
CA LYS A 358 -8.23 9.02 11.06
C LYS A 358 -9.11 9.80 10.08
N LEU A 359 -10.19 9.20 9.57
CA LEU A 359 -11.12 9.85 8.61
C LEU A 359 -11.88 11.03 9.23
N ASN A 360 -11.92 11.12 10.57
CA ASN A 360 -12.51 12.24 11.30
C ASN A 360 -11.54 13.41 11.50
N SER A 361 -10.27 13.28 11.09
CA SER A 361 -9.27 14.35 11.20
C SER A 361 -9.62 15.55 10.34
N GLY A 362 -9.77 16.70 10.98
CA GLY A 362 -9.86 18.00 10.31
C GLY A 362 -8.52 18.69 10.08
N CYS A 363 -7.39 18.03 10.38
CA CYS A 363 -6.05 18.55 10.07
C CYS A 363 -5.78 18.50 8.55
N LEU A 364 -5.19 19.56 8.01
CA LEU A 364 -4.85 19.69 6.59
C LEU A 364 -3.52 19.02 6.21
N SER A 365 -2.63 18.80 7.18
CA SER A 365 -1.27 18.31 6.90
C SER A 365 -1.20 16.79 6.82
N ARG A 366 -1.73 16.09 7.82
CA ARG A 366 -1.75 14.63 7.88
C ARG A 366 -2.99 14.18 8.62
N GLN A 367 -3.56 13.04 8.22
CA GLN A 367 -4.67 12.40 8.93
C GLN A 367 -4.13 11.20 9.69
N VAL A 368 -4.20 11.25 11.01
CA VAL A 368 -3.69 10.23 11.91
C VAL A 368 -4.82 9.77 12.83
N GLY A 369 -4.90 8.47 13.04
CA GLY A 369 -5.81 7.87 14.01
C GLY A 369 -5.03 7.02 15.00
N ALA A 370 -5.54 6.94 16.23
CA ALA A 370 -4.96 6.18 17.31
C ALA A 370 -6.03 5.46 18.14
N VAL A 371 -5.65 4.33 18.75
CA VAL A 371 -6.49 3.53 19.65
C VAL A 371 -5.65 3.12 20.84
N ILE A 372 -6.19 3.25 22.05
CA ILE A 372 -5.57 2.70 23.26
C ILE A 372 -6.39 1.51 23.72
N THR A 373 -5.69 0.45 24.11
CA THR A 373 -6.29 -0.79 24.60
C THR A 373 -5.66 -1.24 25.90
N ASP A 374 -6.32 -2.14 26.62
CA ASP A 374 -5.69 -2.90 27.71
C ASP A 374 -4.74 -3.99 27.20
N ARG A 375 -4.29 -4.88 28.09
CA ARG A 375 -3.39 -6.01 27.76
C ARG A 375 -4.04 -7.07 26.87
N ASP A 376 -5.37 -7.17 26.91
CA ASP A 376 -6.17 -8.17 26.20
C ASP A 376 -6.69 -7.65 24.85
N TYR A 377 -6.27 -6.43 24.47
CA TYR A 377 -6.67 -5.69 23.28
C TYR A 377 -8.13 -5.21 23.29
N ASN A 378 -8.74 -5.03 24.46
CA ASN A 378 -10.04 -4.36 24.56
C ASN A 378 -9.84 -2.85 24.40
N ILE A 379 -10.66 -2.21 23.55
CA ILE A 379 -10.55 -0.78 23.26
C ILE A 379 -10.98 0.05 24.47
N LEU A 380 -10.08 0.90 24.95
CA LEU A 380 -10.32 1.86 26.03
C LEU A 380 -10.65 3.24 25.49
N SER A 381 -10.00 3.66 24.40
CA SER A 381 -10.25 4.95 23.76
C SER A 381 -9.82 4.97 22.29
N VAL A 382 -10.33 5.96 21.57
CA VAL A 382 -10.04 6.22 20.16
C VAL A 382 -9.75 7.70 19.98
N GLY A 383 -8.66 8.03 19.30
CA GLY A 383 -8.26 9.38 18.98
C GLY A 383 -8.02 9.59 17.49
N TRP A 384 -8.12 10.84 17.07
CA TRP A 384 -7.68 11.33 15.77
C TRP A 384 -7.20 12.76 15.92
N ASN A 385 -6.32 13.20 15.05
CA ASN A 385 -5.78 14.55 15.18
C ASN A 385 -6.82 15.60 14.76
N SER A 386 -7.13 16.52 15.68
CA SER A 386 -8.16 17.55 15.49
C SER A 386 -7.90 18.76 16.36
N ALA A 387 -8.56 19.88 16.07
CA ALA A 387 -8.54 21.05 16.94
C ALA A 387 -9.08 20.69 18.35
N PRO A 388 -8.72 21.45 19.40
CA PRO A 388 -9.29 21.28 20.73
C PRO A 388 -10.82 21.32 20.72
N SER A 389 -11.42 20.75 21.77
CA SER A 389 -12.89 20.76 21.93
C SER A 389 -13.45 22.18 21.82
N ASN A 390 -14.61 22.31 21.17
CA ASN A 390 -15.31 23.57 20.90
C ASN A 390 -14.57 24.55 19.97
N GLN A 391 -13.52 24.12 19.26
CA GLN A 391 -12.88 24.91 18.21
C GLN A 391 -13.17 24.35 16.81
N VAL A 392 -13.18 25.23 15.81
CA VAL A 392 -13.40 24.83 14.40
C VAL A 392 -12.15 24.11 13.86
N PRO A 393 -12.29 22.88 13.33
CA PRO A 393 -11.20 22.14 12.70
C PRO A 393 -10.63 22.86 11.47
N CYS A 394 -9.35 22.63 11.16
CA CYS A 394 -8.63 23.38 10.12
C CYS A 394 -9.28 23.32 8.74
N ASN A 395 -9.82 22.17 8.35
CA ASN A 395 -10.55 21.95 7.08
C ASN A 395 -11.92 22.63 6.99
N LEU A 396 -12.43 23.21 8.10
CA LEU A 396 -13.69 23.95 8.16
C LEU A 396 -13.49 25.47 8.27
N ARG A 397 -12.23 25.94 8.19
CA ARG A 397 -11.87 27.36 8.24
C ARG A 397 -11.62 27.89 6.84
N ASP A 398 -11.97 29.15 6.59
CA ASP A 398 -11.76 29.82 5.30
C ASP A 398 -10.80 31.00 5.44
N LEU A 399 -9.64 30.92 4.80
CA LEU A 399 -8.65 32.00 4.76
C LEU A 399 -9.24 33.31 4.22
N GLN A 400 -10.24 33.22 3.33
CA GLN A 400 -10.88 34.41 2.75
C GLN A 400 -11.55 35.29 3.80
N SER A 401 -12.01 34.73 4.94
CA SER A 401 -12.62 35.51 6.02
C SER A 401 -11.63 36.47 6.70
N LEU A 402 -10.32 36.18 6.63
CA LEU A 402 -9.26 37.05 7.13
C LEU A 402 -8.82 38.12 6.13
N ILE A 403 -8.92 37.82 4.83
CA ILE A 403 -8.38 38.67 3.75
C ILE A 403 -9.41 39.72 3.30
N ARG A 404 -10.66 39.30 3.09
CA ARG A 404 -11.70 40.14 2.47
C ARG A 404 -12.27 41.22 3.39
N ASN A 405 -12.08 41.08 4.70
CA ASN A 405 -12.63 41.98 5.73
C ASN A 405 -14.15 42.18 5.62
N ASP A 406 -14.86 41.30 4.93
CA ASP A 406 -16.30 41.34 4.69
C ASP A 406 -17.10 40.64 5.81
N LYS A 407 -16.50 39.64 6.45
CA LYS A 407 -17.11 38.89 7.55
C LYS A 407 -16.08 38.53 8.63
N ASP A 408 -16.34 38.98 9.85
CA ASP A 408 -15.51 38.66 11.02
C ASP A 408 -15.88 37.26 11.58
N ASP A 409 -15.14 36.23 11.17
CA ASP A 409 -15.34 34.85 11.64
C ASP A 409 -14.77 34.63 13.04
N LYS A 410 -15.49 35.12 14.06
CA LYS A 410 -15.10 35.01 15.47
C LYS A 410 -15.04 33.58 16.00
N VAL A 411 -15.73 32.65 15.34
CA VAL A 411 -15.83 31.24 15.78
C VAL A 411 -14.70 30.42 15.16
N GLY A 412 -14.47 30.58 13.86
CA GLY A 412 -13.43 29.87 13.12
C GLY A 412 -12.04 30.47 13.27
N MET A 413 -11.89 31.77 13.54
CA MET A 413 -10.58 32.45 13.59
C MET A 413 -10.26 33.00 14.98
N SER A 414 -9.02 32.75 15.44
CA SER A 414 -8.55 33.26 16.74
C SER A 414 -8.47 34.78 16.74
N VAL A 415 -8.48 35.39 17.93
CA VAL A 415 -8.27 36.83 18.08
C VAL A 415 -6.95 37.25 17.43
N TYR A 416 -5.87 36.48 17.64
CA TYR A 416 -4.57 36.74 17.02
C TYR A 416 -4.66 36.85 15.49
N GLU A 417 -5.29 35.87 14.83
CA GLU A 417 -5.45 35.85 13.37
C GLU A 417 -6.30 37.02 12.86
N ARG A 418 -7.30 37.45 13.63
CA ARG A 418 -8.25 38.50 13.23
C ARG A 418 -7.74 39.92 13.51
N THR A 419 -6.92 40.13 14.54
CA THR A 419 -6.53 41.47 15.01
C THR A 419 -5.05 41.82 14.78
N ASN A 420 -4.18 40.84 14.52
CA ASN A 420 -2.78 41.15 14.22
C ASN A 420 -2.64 41.68 12.78
N LEU A 421 -2.43 42.99 12.65
CA LEU A 421 -2.35 43.67 11.35
C LEU A 421 -1.17 43.17 10.51
N GLU A 422 0.02 43.00 11.10
CA GLU A 422 1.22 42.53 10.39
C GLU A 422 0.99 41.15 9.76
N PHE A 423 0.39 40.23 10.52
CA PHE A 423 0.11 38.88 10.05
C PHE A 423 -0.98 38.87 8.96
N LYS A 424 -2.02 39.69 9.10
CA LYS A 424 -3.06 39.83 8.07
C LYS A 424 -2.52 40.43 6.77
N GLU A 425 -1.68 41.46 6.85
CA GLU A 425 -1.03 42.04 5.67
C GLU A 425 -0.10 41.02 5.01
N PHE A 426 0.65 40.23 5.77
CA PHE A 426 1.43 39.10 5.24
C PHE A 426 0.56 38.10 4.47
N LEU A 427 -0.60 37.71 5.03
CA LEU A 427 -1.53 36.79 4.35
C LEU A 427 -2.13 37.40 3.07
N LYS A 428 -2.53 38.68 3.11
CA LYS A 428 -3.02 39.40 1.92
C LYS A 428 -1.95 39.46 0.84
N GLU A 429 -0.72 39.80 1.19
CA GLU A 429 0.39 39.86 0.25
C GLU A 429 0.65 38.49 -0.40
N ARG A 430 0.61 37.40 0.38
CA ARG A 430 0.79 36.04 -0.13
C ARG A 430 -0.35 35.52 -0.99
N THR A 431 -1.51 36.15 -0.93
CA THR A 431 -2.71 35.73 -1.65
C THR A 431 -3.17 36.71 -2.73
N LYS A 432 -2.43 37.81 -2.94
CA LYS A 432 -2.81 38.90 -3.86
C LYS A 432 -3.01 38.43 -5.31
N ASP A 433 -2.21 37.47 -5.76
CA ASP A 433 -2.22 36.97 -7.15
C ASP A 433 -3.00 35.64 -7.30
N ILE A 434 -3.69 35.19 -6.25
CA ILE A 434 -4.42 33.93 -6.26
C ILE A 434 -5.82 34.13 -6.83
N ASP A 435 -6.13 33.41 -7.91
CA ASP A 435 -7.50 33.33 -8.43
C ASP A 435 -8.33 32.31 -7.63
N PHE A 436 -9.06 32.80 -6.63
CA PHE A 436 -9.97 31.98 -5.81
C PHE A 436 -11.12 31.34 -6.60
N LYS A 437 -11.42 31.76 -7.85
CA LYS A 437 -12.44 31.11 -8.68
C LYS A 437 -12.08 29.66 -9.02
N ARG A 438 -10.79 29.32 -9.03
CA ARG A 438 -10.26 27.96 -9.22
C ARG A 438 -10.72 26.97 -8.13
N LEU A 439 -11.20 27.47 -7.01
CA LEU A 439 -11.75 26.63 -5.95
C LEU A 439 -13.09 26.01 -6.34
N SER A 440 -13.81 26.54 -7.32
CA SER A 440 -15.08 25.99 -7.83
C SER A 440 -16.10 25.71 -6.72
N GLY A 441 -16.27 26.66 -5.79
CA GLY A 441 -17.18 26.54 -4.65
C GLY A 441 -16.59 25.86 -3.41
N ARG A 442 -15.34 25.36 -3.48
CA ARG A 442 -14.61 24.88 -2.29
C ARG A 442 -14.12 26.04 -1.45
N MET A 443 -14.00 25.78 -0.16
CA MET A 443 -13.44 26.73 0.80
C MET A 443 -11.91 26.76 0.75
N CYS A 444 -11.31 27.91 1.03
CA CYS A 444 -9.85 28.06 1.07
C CYS A 444 -9.33 27.79 2.48
N SER A 445 -9.28 26.53 2.90
CA SER A 445 -8.67 26.19 4.19
C SER A 445 -7.15 26.35 4.16
N TYR A 446 -6.58 26.76 5.30
CA TYR A 446 -5.13 26.95 5.43
C TYR A 446 -4.57 26.43 6.75
N CYS A 447 -3.30 26.02 6.72
CA CYS A 447 -2.57 25.57 7.89
C CYS A 447 -1.97 26.78 8.63
N PHE A 448 -2.48 27.08 9.83
CA PHE A 448 -1.96 28.20 10.63
C PHE A 448 -0.47 28.06 10.93
N LYS A 449 -0.01 26.84 11.29
CA LYS A 449 1.41 26.55 11.58
C LYS A 449 2.31 26.97 10.42
N ASP A 450 1.96 26.58 9.19
CA ASP A 450 2.80 26.83 8.03
C ASP A 450 2.82 28.32 7.67
N ALA A 451 1.66 28.99 7.73
CA ALA A 451 1.56 30.43 7.53
C ALA A 451 2.36 31.22 8.60
N TYR A 452 2.23 30.84 9.87
CA TYR A 452 2.87 31.52 10.98
C TYR A 452 4.39 31.31 10.99
N ASN A 453 4.86 30.07 10.74
CA ASN A 453 6.29 29.78 10.57
C ASN A 453 6.89 30.57 9.41
N SER A 454 6.17 30.68 8.28
CA SER A 454 6.62 31.52 7.16
C SER A 454 6.66 33.01 7.51
N PHE A 455 5.71 33.50 8.30
CA PHE A 455 5.68 34.89 8.77
C PHE A 455 6.85 35.19 9.71
N LYS A 456 7.13 34.31 10.67
CA LYS A 456 8.23 34.46 11.63
C LYS A 456 9.59 34.04 11.10
N LYS A 457 9.65 33.42 9.92
CA LYS A 457 10.87 32.84 9.32
C LYS A 457 11.55 31.83 10.25
N GLU A 458 10.75 31.07 10.99
CA GLU A 458 11.20 30.03 11.91
C GLU A 458 10.60 28.67 11.54
N LYS A 459 11.19 27.59 12.07
CA LYS A 459 10.64 26.24 11.93
C LYS A 459 10.26 25.73 13.32
N ASN A 460 8.99 25.85 13.66
CA ASN A 460 8.47 25.34 14.93
C ASN A 460 7.22 24.48 14.72
N GLN A 461 7.22 23.28 15.30
CA GLN A 461 6.13 22.32 15.14
C GLN A 461 4.98 22.55 16.15
N VAL A 462 5.18 23.33 17.20
CA VAL A 462 4.19 23.47 18.29
C VAL A 462 3.02 24.39 17.96
N TYR A 463 3.12 25.23 16.93
CA TYR A 463 2.01 26.12 16.51
C TYR A 463 0.91 25.41 15.73
N THR A 464 0.95 24.08 15.63
CA THR A 464 -0.17 23.32 15.11
C THR A 464 -1.42 23.56 15.95
N ARG A 465 -2.55 23.79 15.27
CA ARG A 465 -3.86 23.88 15.93
C ARG A 465 -4.39 22.51 16.34
N SER A 466 -3.98 21.45 15.64
CA SER A 466 -4.49 20.11 15.90
C SER A 466 -3.68 19.43 16.99
N ILE A 467 -4.39 18.92 18.00
CA ILE A 467 -3.86 17.95 18.95
C ILE A 467 -3.59 16.65 18.18
N HIS A 468 -2.53 15.94 18.53
CA HIS A 468 -2.15 14.68 17.89
C HIS A 468 -3.15 13.56 18.23
N ALA A 469 -3.24 12.54 17.38
CA ALA A 469 -4.22 11.47 17.53
C ALA A 469 -3.99 10.65 18.80
N GLU A 470 -2.74 10.33 19.09
CA GLU A 470 -2.30 9.59 20.27
C GLU A 470 -2.62 10.37 21.54
N GLU A 471 -2.39 11.69 21.52
CA GLU A 471 -2.73 12.58 22.63
C GLU A 471 -4.23 12.66 22.85
N MET A 472 -5.03 12.77 21.79
CA MET A 472 -6.49 12.74 21.90
C MET A 472 -6.98 11.41 22.50
N ALA A 473 -6.38 10.29 22.11
CA ALA A 473 -6.70 8.99 22.69
C ALA A 473 -6.38 8.95 24.20
N PHE A 474 -5.23 9.47 24.64
CA PHE A 474 -4.90 9.55 26.07
C PHE A 474 -5.84 10.50 26.83
N LEU A 475 -6.15 11.67 26.27
CA LEU A 475 -7.06 12.63 26.89
C LEU A 475 -8.47 12.06 27.06
N GLN A 476 -8.94 11.25 26.10
CA GLN A 476 -10.24 10.60 26.20
C GLN A 476 -10.29 9.54 27.31
N VAL A 477 -9.21 8.77 27.52
CA VAL A 477 -9.13 7.84 28.67
C VAL A 477 -9.30 8.61 29.98
N ILE A 478 -8.58 9.74 30.10
CA ILE A 478 -8.55 10.56 31.32
C ILE A 478 -9.91 11.21 31.55
N SER A 479 -10.53 11.79 30.52
CA SER A 479 -11.81 12.50 30.65
C SER A 479 -12.97 11.60 31.02
N LEU A 480 -12.92 10.32 30.63
CA LEU A 480 -13.95 9.32 30.95
C LEU A 480 -13.72 8.61 32.29
N GLY A 481 -12.59 8.84 32.97
CA GLY A 481 -12.29 8.18 34.25
C GLY A 481 -12.02 6.68 34.14
N SER A 482 -11.49 6.21 33.01
CA SER A 482 -11.21 4.78 32.75
C SER A 482 -10.14 4.20 33.71
N MET A 483 -10.06 2.87 33.83
CA MET A 483 -9.23 2.11 34.79
C MET A 483 -7.69 2.23 34.59
N GLY A 484 -7.23 3.23 33.84
CA GLY A 484 -5.83 3.43 33.47
C GLY A 484 -5.39 2.57 32.28
N VAL A 485 -4.23 2.91 31.70
CA VAL A 485 -3.72 2.29 30.45
C VAL A 485 -2.42 1.52 30.68
N LYS A 486 -2.06 1.27 31.95
CA LYS A 486 -0.79 0.67 32.34
C LYS A 486 -0.70 -0.79 31.87
N GLY A 487 0.36 -1.12 31.15
CA GLY A 487 0.56 -2.39 30.45
C GLY A 487 -0.28 -2.54 29.17
N GLY A 488 -1.07 -1.54 28.81
CA GLY A 488 -1.89 -1.57 27.61
C GLY A 488 -1.09 -1.38 26.33
N CYS A 489 -1.82 -1.35 25.20
CA CYS A 489 -1.23 -1.13 23.88
C CYS A 489 -1.74 0.16 23.24
N LEU A 490 -0.85 0.89 22.56
CA LEU A 490 -1.17 2.00 21.68
C LEU A 490 -1.10 1.54 20.22
N PHE A 491 -2.17 1.71 19.46
CA PHE A 491 -2.21 1.53 18.01
C PHE A 491 -2.26 2.91 17.38
N THR A 492 -1.41 3.19 16.39
CA THR A 492 -1.40 4.48 15.69
C THR A 492 -1.06 4.32 14.21
N THR A 493 -1.72 5.08 13.34
CA THR A 493 -1.46 5.00 11.90
C THR A 493 -0.13 5.61 11.48
N ALA A 494 0.49 6.42 12.35
CA ALA A 494 1.85 6.95 12.19
C ALA A 494 2.59 6.82 13.52
N SER A 495 3.88 6.49 13.50
CA SER A 495 4.64 6.29 14.74
C SER A 495 4.65 7.55 15.60
N PRO A 496 4.65 7.44 16.94
CA PRO A 496 4.49 8.58 17.82
C PRO A 496 5.66 9.56 17.75
N CYS A 497 5.35 10.86 17.77
CA CYS A 497 6.35 11.91 17.94
C CYS A 497 6.97 11.88 19.34
N GLU A 498 7.96 12.74 19.60
CA GLU A 498 8.63 12.84 20.90
C GLU A 498 7.65 13.14 22.04
N LEU A 499 6.68 14.03 21.84
CA LEU A 499 5.69 14.38 22.87
C LEU A 499 4.71 13.25 23.15
N CYS A 500 4.23 12.56 22.11
CA CYS A 500 3.33 11.41 22.28
C CYS A 500 4.06 10.21 22.87
N SER A 501 5.34 10.03 22.54
CA SER A 501 6.20 8.99 23.12
C SER A 501 6.42 9.19 24.62
N LYS A 502 6.65 10.43 25.06
CA LYS A 502 6.72 10.76 26.51
C LYS A 502 5.43 10.37 27.23
N LYS A 503 4.26 10.67 26.64
CA LYS A 503 2.95 10.30 27.19
C LYS A 503 2.76 8.79 27.25
N ALA A 504 3.14 8.06 26.22
CA ALA A 504 3.08 6.60 26.20
C ALA A 504 3.94 5.97 27.32
N CYS A 505 5.18 6.44 27.50
CA CYS A 505 6.04 5.98 28.60
C CYS A 505 5.46 6.36 29.97
N GLN A 506 5.02 7.61 30.16
CA GLN A 506 4.50 8.09 31.45
C GLN A 506 3.24 7.34 31.90
N THR A 507 2.38 6.97 30.95
CA THR A 507 1.13 6.25 31.22
C THR A 507 1.33 4.74 31.34
N GLY A 508 2.53 4.25 31.04
CA GLY A 508 2.92 2.84 31.20
C GLY A 508 2.43 1.94 30.06
N ILE A 509 2.28 2.47 28.84
CA ILE A 509 2.02 1.64 27.65
C ILE A 509 3.17 0.65 27.44
N GLU A 510 2.86 -0.61 27.14
CA GLU A 510 3.85 -1.67 26.98
C GLU A 510 4.13 -1.99 25.51
N LYS A 511 3.15 -1.82 24.62
CA LYS A 511 3.30 -2.10 23.19
C LYS A 511 2.77 -0.95 22.34
N ILE A 512 3.50 -0.60 21.30
CA ILE A 512 3.11 0.43 20.34
C ILE A 512 3.11 -0.18 18.94
N TYR A 513 1.92 -0.35 18.38
CA TYR A 513 1.70 -0.80 17.01
C TYR A 513 1.58 0.38 16.07
N TYR A 514 2.38 0.42 15.01
CA TYR A 514 2.37 1.53 14.05
C TYR A 514 2.50 1.07 12.60
N ILE A 515 1.91 1.81 11.66
CA ILE A 515 2.00 1.51 10.22
C ILE A 515 3.22 2.17 9.61
N ASP A 516 3.31 3.50 9.72
CA ASP A 516 4.37 4.28 9.09
C ASP A 516 5.36 4.83 10.12
N GLN A 517 6.64 4.82 9.77
CA GLN A 517 7.71 5.34 10.62
C GLN A 517 7.83 6.85 10.44
N TYR A 518 7.39 7.60 11.44
CA TYR A 518 7.49 9.05 11.48
C TYR A 518 8.97 9.48 11.61
N PRO A 519 9.41 10.51 10.87
CA PRO A 519 10.75 11.05 10.99
C PRO A 519 10.95 11.67 12.39
N GLY A 520 12.01 11.28 13.09
CA GLY A 520 12.34 11.83 14.40
C GLY A 520 13.28 10.94 15.18
N ILE A 521 13.57 11.36 16.41
CA ILE A 521 14.44 10.64 17.34
C ILE A 521 13.63 10.00 18.48
N SER A 522 12.30 9.94 18.35
CA SER A 522 11.41 9.47 19.42
C SER A 522 11.79 8.09 19.95
N TYR A 523 12.14 7.15 19.06
CA TYR A 523 12.64 5.83 19.48
C TYR A 523 14.00 5.89 20.15
N GLU A 524 14.99 6.50 19.50
CA GLU A 524 16.39 6.54 19.95
C GLU A 524 16.55 7.33 21.26
N HIS A 525 15.73 8.37 21.47
CA HIS A 525 15.81 9.28 22.60
C HIS A 525 14.88 8.89 23.76
N ILE A 526 13.64 8.47 23.49
CA ILE A 526 12.57 8.35 24.51
C ILE A 526 12.13 6.91 24.72
N LEU A 527 11.77 6.19 23.65
CA LEU A 527 11.13 4.87 23.80
C LEU A 527 12.13 3.77 24.16
N ASN A 528 13.41 3.92 23.78
CA ASN A 528 14.45 2.92 24.04
C ASN A 528 15.29 3.23 25.29
N CYS A 529 14.81 4.05 26.23
CA CYS A 529 15.50 4.35 27.49
C CYS A 529 14.61 4.08 28.72
N GLY A 530 15.23 3.91 29.90
CA GLY A 530 14.54 3.60 31.14
C GLY A 530 14.39 2.10 31.44
N SER A 531 13.75 1.79 32.58
CA SER A 531 13.54 0.42 33.09
C SER A 531 12.32 -0.28 32.49
N ALA A 532 11.30 0.47 32.09
CA ALA A 532 10.12 -0.03 31.39
C ALA A 532 10.04 0.63 30.01
N ARG A 533 10.37 -0.13 28.96
CA ARG A 533 10.44 0.35 27.58
C ARG A 533 9.30 -0.23 26.76
N PRO A 534 8.45 0.60 26.11
CA PRO A 534 7.43 0.09 25.22
C PRO A 534 8.05 -0.64 24.03
N GLU A 535 7.53 -1.81 23.67
CA GLU A 535 7.91 -2.54 22.46
C GLU A 535 7.31 -1.84 21.24
N MET A 536 8.17 -1.41 20.31
CA MET A 536 7.76 -0.86 19.02
C MET A 536 7.53 -1.98 18.01
N ILE A 537 6.28 -2.15 17.57
CA ILE A 537 5.88 -3.24 16.68
C ILE A 537 5.33 -2.65 15.39
N LEU A 538 6.02 -2.90 14.30
CA LEU A 538 5.52 -2.55 12.98
C LEU A 538 4.30 -3.40 12.64
N PHE A 539 3.19 -2.74 12.30
CA PHE A 539 1.93 -3.38 12.00
C PHE A 539 2.04 -4.31 10.79
N ASN A 540 1.36 -5.45 10.92
CA ASN A 540 1.08 -6.36 9.83
C ASN A 540 -0.34 -6.89 9.96
N GLY A 541 -1.06 -6.94 8.83
CA GLY A 541 -2.51 -6.98 8.89
C GLY A 541 -3.15 -6.44 7.62
N ALA A 542 -4.40 -6.84 7.37
CA ALA A 542 -5.26 -6.13 6.44
C ALA A 542 -5.92 -4.92 7.12
N ILE A 543 -6.04 -3.80 6.39
CA ILE A 543 -6.73 -2.58 6.83
C ILE A 543 -7.58 -1.99 5.70
N GLY A 544 -8.34 -0.95 6.00
CA GLY A 544 -9.14 -0.21 5.04
C GLY A 544 -10.26 -1.06 4.43
N SER A 545 -10.47 -0.95 3.12
CA SER A 545 -11.49 -1.72 2.41
C SER A 545 -11.15 -3.21 2.36
N ALA A 546 -9.88 -3.58 2.29
CA ALA A 546 -9.46 -4.98 2.23
C ALA A 546 -9.79 -5.75 3.50
N TYR A 547 -9.65 -5.13 4.69
CA TYR A 547 -10.12 -5.74 5.94
C TYR A 547 -11.60 -6.16 5.83
N ASN A 548 -12.48 -5.26 5.38
CA ASN A 548 -13.89 -5.57 5.21
C ASN A 548 -14.10 -6.65 4.15
N HIS A 549 -13.40 -6.56 3.01
CA HIS A 549 -13.51 -7.55 1.94
C HIS A 549 -13.06 -8.95 2.37
N PHE A 550 -12.03 -9.07 3.20
CA PHE A 550 -11.44 -10.35 3.60
C PHE A 550 -12.27 -11.05 4.67
N TYR A 551 -12.94 -10.30 5.53
CA TYR A 551 -13.64 -10.86 6.69
C TYR A 551 -15.17 -10.85 6.55
N THR A 552 -15.71 -10.29 5.45
CA THR A 552 -17.13 -10.40 5.11
C THR A 552 -17.41 -11.73 4.42
N GLN A 553 -18.21 -12.58 5.06
CA GLN A 553 -18.65 -13.85 4.49
C GLN A 553 -19.57 -13.60 3.28
N VAL A 554 -19.27 -14.24 2.14
CA VAL A 554 -20.14 -14.21 0.94
C VAL A 554 -21.45 -14.94 1.22
N LEU A 555 -21.36 -16.11 1.86
CA LEU A 555 -22.46 -16.88 2.41
C LEU A 555 -22.11 -17.24 3.85
N ALA A 556 -23.10 -17.34 4.73
CA ALA A 556 -22.86 -17.82 6.08
C ALA A 556 -22.17 -19.19 6.01
N TYR A 557 -21.02 -19.33 6.67
CA TYR A 557 -20.16 -20.51 6.50
C TYR A 557 -20.87 -21.85 6.78
N LYS A 558 -21.82 -21.85 7.73
CA LYS A 558 -22.69 -22.99 8.01
C LYS A 558 -23.53 -23.39 6.79
N ASP A 559 -24.13 -22.41 6.12
CA ASP A 559 -25.00 -22.66 4.96
C ASP A 559 -24.17 -23.09 3.75
N GLU A 560 -22.97 -22.51 3.56
CA GLU A 560 -21.99 -22.95 2.58
C GLU A 560 -21.64 -24.44 2.74
N LEU A 561 -21.26 -24.86 3.95
CA LEU A 561 -20.96 -26.27 4.24
C LEU A 561 -22.18 -27.17 4.03
N TYR A 562 -23.37 -26.72 4.39
CA TYR A 562 -24.59 -27.50 4.21
C TYR A 562 -24.91 -27.70 2.73
N MET A 563 -24.66 -26.70 1.89
CA MET A 563 -24.84 -26.79 0.45
C MET A 563 -23.79 -27.69 -0.21
N LEU A 564 -22.51 -27.50 0.12
CA LEU A 564 -21.39 -28.27 -0.44
C LEU A 564 -21.45 -29.75 -0.07
N LEU A 565 -21.72 -30.05 1.20
CA LEU A 565 -21.72 -31.40 1.75
C LEU A 565 -23.12 -32.02 1.80
N ASN A 566 -24.13 -31.29 1.34
CA ASN A 566 -25.54 -31.68 1.44
C ASN A 566 -25.96 -32.08 2.87
N LEU A 567 -25.43 -31.36 3.88
CA LEU A 567 -25.69 -31.64 5.29
C LEU A 567 -27.05 -31.06 5.71
N ASN A 568 -27.83 -31.85 6.44
CA ASN A 568 -29.07 -31.38 7.04
C ASN A 568 -29.24 -31.91 8.47
N PHE A 569 -28.94 -31.06 9.45
CA PHE A 569 -29.11 -31.38 10.87
C PHE A 569 -30.52 -31.06 11.40
N LYS A 570 -31.37 -30.38 10.60
CA LYS A 570 -32.78 -30.15 10.94
C LYS A 570 -33.59 -31.40 10.53
N LYS A 571 -33.75 -32.34 11.47
CA LYS A 571 -34.50 -33.60 11.30
C LYS A 571 -35.77 -33.47 10.44
N LYS A 572 -35.90 -34.32 9.42
CA LYS A 572 -37.21 -34.87 9.02
C LYS A 572 -37.63 -35.91 10.08
N LYS A 573 -38.63 -35.58 10.90
CA LYS A 573 -39.51 -36.57 11.54
C LYS A 573 -40.94 -36.29 11.09
N LYS A 574 -41.36 -36.86 9.97
CA LYS A 574 -42.75 -37.33 9.86
C LYS A 574 -42.69 -38.83 10.12
N LEU A 575 -43.16 -39.23 11.29
CA LEU A 575 -43.39 -40.63 11.61
C LEU A 575 -44.17 -41.27 10.45
N ARG A 576 -43.72 -42.46 10.01
CA ARG A 576 -44.57 -43.40 9.28
C ARG A 576 -45.80 -43.63 10.17
N VAL A 577 -46.94 -43.03 9.81
CA VAL A 577 -48.23 -43.49 10.33
C VAL A 577 -48.40 -44.90 9.78
N TYR A 578 -48.29 -45.88 10.67
CA TYR A 578 -48.62 -47.27 10.39
C TYR A 578 -50.01 -47.33 9.74
N LYS A 579 -50.10 -47.94 8.56
CA LYS A 579 -51.34 -48.61 8.13
C LYS A 579 -51.61 -49.68 9.19
N ILE A 580 -52.47 -49.38 10.16
CA ILE A 580 -53.11 -50.41 10.96
C ILE A 580 -54.31 -50.88 10.15
N ASN A 581 -54.23 -52.15 9.73
CA ASN A 581 -55.33 -52.93 9.19
C ASN A 581 -56.57 -52.75 10.08
N LYS A 582 -57.65 -52.24 9.50
CA LYS A 582 -59.00 -52.48 10.00
C LYS A 582 -59.51 -53.76 9.32
N GLU A 583 -58.89 -54.88 9.67
CA GLU A 583 -59.56 -56.16 9.66
C GLU A 583 -59.76 -56.54 11.13
N ILE A 584 -61.03 -56.77 11.48
CA ILE A 584 -61.53 -57.41 12.69
C ILE A 584 -61.70 -56.50 13.93
N LEU A 585 -62.88 -55.88 14.01
CA LEU A 585 -63.76 -56.00 15.18
C LEU A 585 -65.21 -55.66 14.78
N LYS A 586 -66.00 -56.73 14.64
CA LYS A 586 -67.47 -56.84 14.68
C LYS A 586 -68.29 -56.28 13.53
#